data_AF-A0A540X4U3-F1
#
_entry.id   AF-A0A540X4U3-F1
#
_cell.length_a   1.000
_cell.length_b   1.000
_cell.length_c   1.000
_cell.angle_alpha   90.00
_cell.angle_beta   90.00
_cell.angle_gamma   90.00
#
_symmetry.space_group_name_H-M   'P 1'
#
loop_
_entity.id
_entity.type
_entity.pdbx_description
1 polymer ?
#
loop_
_entity_poly.entity_id
_entity_poly.type
_entity_poly.pdbx_seq_one_letter_code
_entity_poly.pdbx_strand_id
1 'polypeptide(L)'
;MRTFLIGGLLAMAVGCGGPMEQEQEEESNLASEEAPLPNCTNLPTSVTRYYNASLTAVIGERGCSCGSYVNWGRTSKYYNVRDNC
;
A
#
# COMPACT_ATOMS: atom_id res chain seq x y z
N MET A 1 25.98 49.00 5.06
CA MET A 1 25.48 47.62 5.16
C MET A 1 25.22 47.12 3.74
N ARG A 2 25.84 46.00 3.35
CA ARG A 2 25.74 45.34 2.03
C ARG A 2 25.02 44.00 2.22
N THR A 3 23.98 43.68 1.45
CA THR A 3 23.57 42.30 1.08
C THR A 3 22.37 42.38 0.11
N PHE A 4 22.56 42.15 -1.20
CA PHE A 4 22.51 40.89 -1.98
C PHE A 4 21.07 40.47 -2.38
N LEU A 5 20.82 40.54 -3.69
CA LEU A 5 19.74 39.87 -4.42
C LEU A 5 19.96 38.34 -4.42
N ILE A 6 18.87 37.60 -4.68
CA ILE A 6 18.74 36.21 -5.20
C ILE A 6 18.06 35.23 -4.23
N GLY A 7 17.03 34.54 -4.74
CA GLY A 7 16.57 33.21 -4.28
C GLY A 7 15.32 33.24 -3.40
N GLY A 8 14.26 32.49 -3.67
CA GLY A 8 14.06 31.43 -4.65
C GLY A 8 12.59 31.01 -4.68
N LEU A 9 12.21 30.36 -5.78
CA LEU A 9 10.99 29.56 -5.89
C LEU A 9 10.90 28.59 -4.70
N LEU A 10 9.87 28.71 -3.88
CA LEU A 10 9.48 27.66 -2.95
C LEU A 10 8.30 26.89 -3.54
N ALA A 11 8.66 25.84 -4.27
CA ALA A 11 7.78 24.70 -4.50
C ALA A 11 7.40 24.13 -3.12
N MET A 12 6.14 24.30 -2.73
CA MET A 12 5.59 23.59 -1.57
C MET A 12 5.20 22.20 -2.04
N ALA A 13 6.08 21.26 -1.72
CA ALA A 13 5.93 19.83 -1.95
C ALA A 13 4.59 19.31 -1.41
N VAL A 14 3.95 18.43 -2.18
CA VAL A 14 2.91 17.53 -1.69
C VAL A 14 3.54 16.56 -0.68
N GLY A 15 3.43 16.90 0.60
CA GLY A 15 4.00 16.15 1.71
C GLY A 15 2.93 15.77 2.73
N CYS A 16 2.51 14.50 2.68
CA CYS A 16 2.44 13.56 3.79
C CYS A 16 2.29 14.14 5.23
N GLY A 17 1.10 14.01 5.84
CA GLY A 17 0.96 13.67 7.27
C GLY A 17 0.41 14.73 8.24
N GLY A 18 -0.88 14.57 8.63
CA GLY A 18 -1.50 15.06 9.89
C GLY A 18 -2.18 16.43 9.81
N PRO A 19 -3.34 16.68 10.48
CA PRO A 19 -3.66 16.25 11.85
C PRO A 19 -4.99 15.49 12.01
N MET A 20 -5.13 14.89 13.20
CA MET A 20 -6.25 14.08 13.66
C MET A 20 -7.13 14.91 14.62
N GLU A 21 -8.34 15.24 14.20
CA GLU A 21 -9.47 15.67 15.05
C GLU A 21 -10.67 14.79 14.63
N GLN A 22 -10.93 13.70 15.36
CA GLN A 22 -12.01 13.54 16.34
C GLN A 22 -13.44 13.66 15.77
N GLU A 23 -14.19 12.58 16.05
CA GLU A 23 -15.64 12.50 16.28
C GLU A 23 -16.62 12.94 15.19
N GLN A 24 -17.00 11.99 14.34
CA GLN A 24 -18.39 11.91 13.87
C GLN A 24 -18.81 10.43 13.83
N GLU A 25 -19.62 10.06 14.81
CA GLU A 25 -20.46 8.88 14.82
C GLU A 25 -21.44 8.99 13.64
N GLU A 26 -21.01 8.55 12.47
CA GLU A 26 -21.93 8.18 11.41
C GLU A 26 -21.88 6.66 11.31
N GLU A 27 -23.00 6.05 11.69
CA GLU A 27 -23.34 4.66 11.39
C GLU A 27 -23.26 4.47 9.87
N SER A 28 -22.03 4.28 9.39
CA SER A 28 -21.76 4.01 8.00
C SER A 28 -22.38 2.67 7.74
N ASN A 29 -23.50 2.68 7.01
CA ASN A 29 -23.98 1.51 6.32
C ASN A 29 -22.87 1.11 5.34
N LEU A 30 -21.88 0.34 5.83
CA LEU A 30 -20.87 -0.34 5.03
C LEU A 30 -21.59 -1.42 4.23
N ALA A 31 -22.38 -1.00 3.24
CA ALA A 31 -22.52 -1.78 2.03
C ALA A 31 -21.08 -1.91 1.50
N SER A 32 -20.45 -3.01 1.86
CA SER A 32 -19.08 -3.34 1.51
C SER A 32 -19.06 -3.55 0.01
N GLU A 33 -18.98 -2.47 -0.76
CA GLU A 33 -18.65 -2.54 -2.18
C GLU A 33 -17.24 -3.12 -2.24
N GLU A 34 -17.16 -4.43 -2.45
CA GLU A 34 -15.91 -5.12 -2.70
C GLU A 34 -15.32 -4.48 -3.96
N ALA A 35 -14.30 -3.65 -3.77
CA ALA A 35 -13.59 -3.03 -4.87
C ALA A 35 -13.17 -4.13 -5.85
N PRO A 36 -13.37 -3.95 -7.16
CA PRO A 36 -13.08 -4.98 -8.14
C PRO A 36 -11.61 -5.43 -8.01
N LEU A 37 -11.41 -6.75 -7.96
CA LEU A 37 -10.07 -7.32 -7.89
C LEU A 37 -9.26 -6.91 -9.13
N PRO A 38 -7.95 -6.63 -8.97
CA PRO A 38 -7.10 -6.22 -10.09
C PRO A 38 -7.00 -7.33 -11.14
N ASN A 39 -7.00 -6.93 -12.42
CA ASN A 39 -6.84 -7.85 -13.54
C ASN A 39 -5.35 -8.21 -13.75
N CYS A 40 -5.00 -9.48 -13.55
CA CYS A 40 -3.63 -9.98 -13.67
C CYS A 40 -3.22 -10.45 -15.07
N THR A 41 -4.07 -10.31 -16.09
CA THR A 41 -3.81 -10.86 -17.45
C THR A 41 -2.54 -10.31 -18.10
N ASN A 42 -2.18 -9.05 -17.84
CA ASN A 42 -1.00 -8.38 -18.42
C ASN A 42 -0.05 -7.81 -17.35
N LEU A 43 -0.14 -8.30 -16.11
CA LEU A 43 0.70 -7.83 -15.01
C LEU A 43 1.87 -8.78 -14.79
N PRO A 44 3.02 -8.27 -14.27
CA PRO A 44 4.11 -9.14 -13.86
C PRO A 44 3.60 -10.16 -12.84
N THR A 45 4.06 -11.40 -12.99
CA THR A 45 3.56 -12.54 -12.23
C THR A 45 4.33 -12.67 -10.93
N SER A 46 4.22 -11.63 -10.10
CA SER A 46 4.86 -11.60 -8.79
C SER A 46 3.83 -11.66 -7.67
N VAL A 47 4.13 -12.50 -6.69
CA VAL A 47 3.36 -12.65 -5.46
C VAL A 47 4.24 -12.25 -4.29
N THR A 48 3.77 -11.30 -3.49
CA THR A 48 4.37 -10.97 -2.21
C THR A 48 3.81 -11.92 -1.16
N ARG A 49 4.69 -12.68 -0.50
CA ARG A 49 4.37 -13.59 0.60
C ARG A 49 4.79 -12.95 1.92
N TYR A 50 3.83 -12.79 2.83
CA TYR A 50 4.04 -12.19 4.15
C TYR A 50 4.23 -13.25 5.22
N TYR A 51 5.12 -12.96 6.16
CA TYR A 51 5.47 -13.84 7.27
C TYR A 51 5.19 -13.19 8.62
N ASN A 52 5.03 -14.03 9.65
CA ASN A 52 5.04 -13.58 11.04
C ASN A 52 6.41 -12.99 11.44
N ALA A 53 6.48 -12.38 12.63
CA ALA A 53 7.69 -11.70 13.08
C ALA A 53 8.91 -12.62 13.28
N SER A 54 8.69 -13.92 13.49
CA SER A 54 9.73 -14.93 13.60
C SER A 54 10.15 -15.55 12.26
N LEU A 55 9.58 -15.11 11.12
CA LEU A 55 9.85 -15.66 9.78
C LEU A 55 9.56 -17.17 9.64
N THR A 56 8.73 -17.74 10.51
CA THR A 56 8.46 -19.19 10.56
C THR A 56 7.13 -19.59 9.95
N ALA A 57 6.17 -18.67 9.83
CA ALA A 57 4.84 -18.96 9.31
C ALA A 57 4.42 -17.92 8.27
N VAL A 58 3.81 -18.40 7.18
CA VAL A 58 3.16 -17.55 6.20
C VAL A 58 1.83 -17.08 6.76
N ILE A 59 1.59 -15.77 6.71
CA ILE A 59 0.39 -15.15 7.27
C ILE A 59 -0.47 -14.45 6.23
N GLY A 60 -0.02 -14.37 4.98
CA GLY A 60 -0.80 -13.80 3.87
C GLY A 60 -0.02 -13.75 2.56
N GLU A 61 -0.74 -13.55 1.47
CA GLU A 61 -0.17 -13.31 0.13
C GLU A 61 -0.98 -12.24 -0.63
N ARG A 62 -0.27 -11.42 -1.42
CA ARG A 62 -0.82 -10.39 -2.30
C ARG A 62 -0.08 -10.39 -3.63
N GLY A 63 -0.77 -10.45 -4.76
CA GLY A 63 -0.15 -10.25 -6.08
C GLY A 63 -0.75 -11.09 -7.19
N CYS A 64 -0.09 -11.08 -8.35
CA CYS A 64 -0.55 -11.81 -9.53
C CYS A 64 0.21 -13.12 -9.68
N SER A 65 -0.53 -14.22 -9.80
CA SER A 65 -0.02 -15.57 -10.00
C SER A 65 -0.67 -16.16 -11.24
N CYS A 66 0.10 -16.35 -12.32
CA CYS A 66 -0.39 -16.97 -13.56
C CYS A 66 -1.72 -16.41 -14.07
N GLY A 67 -1.88 -15.08 -14.07
CA GLY A 67 -3.13 -14.42 -14.51
C GLY A 67 -4.26 -14.38 -13.48
N SER A 68 -4.08 -14.97 -12.30
CA SER A 68 -5.02 -14.90 -11.18
C SER A 68 -4.52 -13.97 -10.07
N TYR A 69 -5.40 -13.16 -9.50
CA TYR A 69 -5.05 -12.34 -8.35
C TYR A 69 -5.16 -13.14 -7.05
N VAL A 70 -4.08 -13.15 -6.27
CA VAL A 70 -4.01 -13.76 -4.94
C VAL A 70 -4.14 -12.66 -3.90
N ASN A 71 -5.12 -12.81 -3.01
CA ASN A 71 -5.32 -11.91 -1.88
C ASN A 71 -5.93 -12.68 -0.71
N TRP A 72 -5.10 -12.95 0.31
CA TRP A 72 -5.58 -13.53 1.57
C TRP A 72 -4.67 -13.16 2.74
N GLY A 73 -5.21 -13.28 3.96
CA GLY A 73 -4.46 -13.10 5.19
C GLY A 73 -4.03 -11.66 5.48
N ARG A 74 -2.95 -11.52 6.26
CA ARG A 74 -2.42 -10.25 6.79
C ARG A 74 -1.14 -9.85 6.05
N THR A 75 -0.90 -8.54 5.99
CA THR A 75 0.40 -8.01 5.56
C THR A 75 1.36 -7.94 6.74
N SER A 76 2.65 -7.86 6.43
CA SER A 76 3.73 -7.77 7.40
C SER A 76 4.91 -7.02 6.79
N LYS A 77 5.76 -6.42 7.62
CA LYS A 77 7.05 -5.88 7.18
C LYS A 77 8.04 -6.98 6.78
N TYR A 78 7.76 -8.22 7.18
CA TYR A 78 8.53 -9.40 6.83
C TYR A 78 7.89 -10.08 5.63
N TYR A 79 8.51 -9.95 4.46
CA TYR A 79 7.99 -10.51 3.22
C TYR A 79 9.10 -10.96 2.28
N ASN A 80 8.73 -11.82 1.33
CA ASN A 80 9.52 -12.11 0.14
C ASN A 80 8.65 -11.93 -1.09
N VAL A 81 9.24 -11.44 -2.17
CA VAL A 81 8.61 -11.43 -3.49
C VAL A 81 9.09 -12.67 -4.24
N ARG A 82 8.14 -13.43 -4.75
CA ARG A 82 8.42 -14.56 -5.65
C ARG A 82 7.76 -14.29 -6.98
N ASP A 83 8.49 -14.52 -8.06
CA ASP A 83 7.87 -14.68 -9.36
C ASP A 83 7.20 -16.05 -9.36
N ASN A 84 5.90 -16.08 -9.66
CA ASN A 84 5.08 -17.28 -9.64
C ASN A 84 4.42 -17.44 -11.01
N CYS A 85 5.16 -18.09 -11.92
CA CYS A 85 4.74 -18.63 -13.22
C CYS A 85 5.68 -19.74 -13.66
#